data_AF-A0AAN8NC65-F1
#
_entry.id   AF-A0AAN8NC65-F1
#
_cell.length_a   1.000
_cell.length_b   1.000
_cell.length_c   1.000
_cell.angle_alpha   90.00
_cell.angle_beta   90.00
_cell.angle_gamma   90.00
#
_symmetry.space_group_name_H-M   'P 1'
#
loop_
_entity.id
_entity.type
_entity.pdbx_description
1 polymer ?
#
loop_
_entity_poly.entity_id
_entity_poly.type
_entity_poly.pdbx_seq_one_letter_code
_entity_poly.pdbx_strand_id
1 'polypeptide(L)'
;MNEWVYDKINNGVYKTGFASTQEAYLSNVVPLFESLDRVEKHLNDRGTKYLFGDHITEADIRLFTTLIRFDVAYYTIFKCNYKMIRSDYPRLHTWLRSLYWEENNETKGVFKKTTHFETYKEGYTRALRTPIIPYGPAVDIMPL
;
A
#
# COMPACT_ATOMS: atom_id res chain seq x y z
N MET A 1 8.80 2.10 -14.21
CA MET A 1 8.37 2.04 -12.79
C MET A 1 7.53 0.80 -12.51
N ASN A 2 6.55 0.47 -13.36
CA ASN A 2 5.61 -0.63 -13.13
C ASN A 2 6.26 -2.00 -12.89
N GLU A 3 7.36 -2.33 -13.57
CA GLU A 3 8.05 -3.61 -13.41
C GLU A 3 8.59 -3.84 -12.00
N TRP A 4 9.40 -2.91 -11.47
CA TRP A 4 9.96 -3.06 -10.13
C TRP A 4 8.92 -2.80 -9.02
N VAL A 5 7.95 -1.91 -9.25
CA VAL A 5 6.81 -1.74 -8.32
C VAL A 5 6.02 -3.04 -8.23
N TYR A 6 5.81 -3.73 -9.35
CA TYR A 6 5.18 -5.04 -9.33
C TYR A 6 6.00 -6.06 -8.56
N ASP A 7 7.28 -6.26 -8.92
CA ASP A 7 8.10 -7.32 -8.32
C ASP A 7 8.36 -7.09 -6.82
N LYS A 8 8.61 -5.83 -6.43
CA LYS A 8 9.08 -5.47 -5.08
C LYS A 8 8.02 -4.91 -4.16
N ILE A 9 6.94 -4.33 -4.67
CA ILE A 9 5.86 -3.76 -3.85
C ILE A 9 4.60 -4.61 -3.98
N ASN A 10 3.99 -4.67 -5.18
CA ASN A 10 2.70 -5.34 -5.37
C ASN A 10 2.78 -6.83 -5.03
N ASN A 11 3.79 -7.52 -5.56
CA ASN A 11 4.07 -8.92 -5.26
C ASN A 11 4.95 -9.07 -4.01
N GLY A 12 5.77 -8.06 -3.69
CA GLY A 12 6.67 -8.09 -2.53
C GLY A 12 5.95 -8.28 -1.20
N VAL A 13 4.79 -7.65 -1.00
CA VAL A 13 3.97 -7.89 0.20
C VAL A 13 3.49 -9.33 0.31
N TYR A 14 3.15 -9.98 -0.81
CA TYR A 14 2.75 -11.40 -0.84
C TYR A 14 3.94 -12.31 -0.56
N LYS A 15 5.07 -12.10 -1.24
CA LYS A 15 6.30 -12.88 -0.98
C LYS A 15 6.73 -12.77 0.49
N THR A 16 6.55 -11.59 1.10
CA THR A 16 6.79 -11.36 2.53
C THR A 16 5.79 -12.12 3.41
N GLY A 17 4.49 -11.97 3.16
CA GLY A 17 3.45 -12.57 3.98
C GLY A 17 3.38 -14.10 3.93
N PHE A 18 3.79 -14.70 2.80
CA PHE A 18 3.79 -16.15 2.59
C PHE A 18 5.17 -16.80 2.81
N ALA A 19 6.19 -16.03 3.21
CA ALA A 19 7.49 -16.61 3.52
C ALA A 19 7.39 -17.62 4.68
N SER A 20 7.98 -18.80 4.49
CA SER A 20 8.00 -19.89 5.47
C SER A 20 9.32 -20.00 6.25
N THR A 21 10.34 -19.22 5.87
CA THR A 21 11.63 -19.13 6.57
C THR A 21 11.99 -17.68 6.85
N GLN A 22 12.85 -17.46 7.85
CA GLN A 22 13.31 -16.14 8.23
C GLN A 22 14.11 -15.49 7.10
N GLU A 23 14.95 -16.27 6.41
CA GLU A 23 15.78 -15.81 5.30
C GLU A 23 14.91 -15.37 4.12
N ALA A 24 13.89 -16.16 3.77
CA ALA A 24 12.94 -15.81 2.73
C ALA A 24 12.17 -14.54 3.10
N TYR A 25 11.71 -14.42 4.34
CA TYR A 25 11.06 -13.21 4.83
C TYR A 25 11.96 -11.98 4.69
N LEU A 26 13.20 -12.04 5.19
CA LEU A 26 14.17 -10.95 5.11
C LEU A 26 14.50 -10.57 3.66
N SER A 27 14.67 -11.55 2.78
CA SER A 27 14.96 -11.32 1.36
C SER A 27 13.82 -10.62 0.59
N ASN A 28 12.60 -10.61 1.14
CA ASN A 28 11.44 -9.98 0.53
C ASN A 28 11.06 -8.66 1.22
N VAL A 29 11.08 -8.63 2.55
CA VAL A 29 10.66 -7.46 3.32
C VAL A 29 11.66 -6.30 3.18
N VAL A 30 12.97 -6.58 3.11
CA VAL A 30 13.99 -5.53 2.97
C VAL A 30 13.84 -4.81 1.61
N PRO A 31 13.81 -5.50 0.46
CA PRO A 31 13.60 -4.84 -0.83
C PRO A 31 12.23 -4.16 -0.95
N LEU A 32 11.20 -4.66 -0.26
CA LEU A 32 9.90 -4.00 -0.19
C LEU A 32 10.03 -2.60 0.42
N PHE A 33 10.66 -2.48 1.59
CA PHE A 33 10.82 -1.19 2.26
C PHE A 33 11.81 -0.26 1.54
N GLU A 34 12.89 -0.79 0.96
CA GLU A 34 13.77 0.00 0.08
C GLU A 34 13.02 0.56 -1.13
N SER A 35 12.07 -0.22 -1.68
CA SER A 35 11.23 0.21 -2.80
C SER A 35 10.21 1.27 -2.37
N LEU A 36 9.62 1.16 -1.17
CA LEU A 36 8.76 2.19 -0.61
C LEU A 36 9.52 3.49 -0.35
N ASP A 37 10.73 3.41 0.22
CA ASP A 37 11.64 4.55 0.42
C ASP A 37 11.96 5.25 -0.92
N ARG A 38 12.14 4.47 -1.99
CA ARG A 38 12.34 5.00 -3.34
C ARG A 38 11.11 5.75 -3.87
N VAL A 39 9.89 5.22 -3.67
CA VAL A 39 8.67 5.92 -4.13
C VAL A 39 8.44 7.20 -3.31
N GLU A 40 8.63 7.14 -2.01
CA GLU A 40 8.56 8.31 -1.12
C GLU A 40 9.48 9.43 -1.61
N LYS A 41 10.76 9.08 -1.87
CA LYS A 41 11.73 10.03 -2.43
C LYS A 41 11.28 10.58 -3.78
N HIS A 42 10.78 9.73 -4.68
CA HIS A 42 10.31 10.15 -6.01
C HIS A 42 9.15 11.16 -5.93
N LEU A 43 8.18 10.93 -5.05
CA LEU A 43 7.07 11.88 -4.80
C LEU A 43 7.52 13.16 -4.10
N ASN A 44 8.56 13.07 -3.26
CA ASN A 44 9.16 14.23 -2.62
C ASN A 44 9.90 15.12 -3.64
N ASP A 45 10.78 14.52 -4.44
CA ASP A 45 11.62 15.24 -5.41
C ASP A 45 10.80 15.93 -6.50
N ARG A 46 9.70 15.29 -6.95
CA ARG A 46 8.87 15.84 -8.02
C ARG A 46 7.89 16.90 -7.54
N GLY A 47 7.40 16.80 -6.30
CA GLY A 47 6.37 17.70 -5.80
C GLY A 47 5.03 17.63 -6.55
N THR A 48 4.83 16.62 -7.40
CA THR A 48 3.64 16.46 -8.24
C THR A 48 2.47 15.83 -7.49
N LYS A 49 1.26 16.04 -8.01
CA LYS A 49 0.03 15.47 -7.46
C LYS A 49 0.00 13.94 -7.56
N TYR A 50 0.33 13.41 -8.74
CA TYR A 50 0.44 11.98 -9.02
C TYR A 50 1.89 11.58 -9.26
N LEU A 51 2.17 10.29 -9.47
CA LEU A 51 3.53 9.77 -9.63
C LEU A 51 4.30 10.42 -10.79
N PHE A 52 3.63 10.84 -11.86
CA PHE A 52 4.29 11.35 -13.07
C PHE A 52 3.85 12.75 -13.50
N GLY A 53 3.07 13.46 -12.69
CA GLY A 53 2.61 14.81 -13.02
C GLY A 53 1.19 15.08 -12.53
N ASP A 54 0.42 15.79 -13.37
CA ASP A 54 -0.91 16.29 -13.06
C ASP A 54 -2.05 15.37 -13.52
N HIS A 55 -1.73 14.27 -14.19
CA HIS A 55 -2.69 13.26 -14.65
C HIS A 55 -2.39 11.88 -14.08
N ILE A 56 -3.45 11.11 -13.83
CA ILE A 56 -3.34 9.73 -13.36
C ILE A 56 -2.75 8.85 -14.46
N THR A 57 -1.86 7.97 -14.05
CA THR A 57 -1.32 6.90 -14.90
C THR A 57 -1.67 5.53 -14.36
N GLU A 58 -1.47 4.49 -15.17
CA GLU A 58 -1.59 3.11 -14.68
C GLU A 58 -0.66 2.82 -13.48
N ALA A 59 0.46 3.54 -13.36
CA ALA A 59 1.38 3.37 -12.25
C ALA A 59 0.73 3.77 -10.93
N ASP A 60 -0.06 4.86 -10.93
CA ASP A 60 -0.79 5.32 -9.75
C ASP A 60 -1.82 4.28 -9.33
N ILE A 61 -2.59 3.77 -10.29
CA ILE A 61 -3.62 2.75 -10.05
C ILE A 61 -2.99 1.49 -9.45
N ARG A 62 -1.91 0.99 -10.06
CA ARG A 62 -1.22 -0.23 -9.61
C ARG A 62 -0.62 -0.05 -8.21
N LEU A 63 0.00 1.08 -7.92
CA LEU A 63 0.55 1.35 -6.60
C LEU A 63 -0.57 1.52 -5.56
N PHE A 64 -1.64 2.25 -5.90
CA PHE A 64 -2.75 2.56 -4.99
C PHE A 64 -3.36 1.29 -4.42
N THR A 65 -3.62 0.30 -5.29
CA THR A 65 -4.24 -0.96 -4.85
C THR A 65 -3.42 -1.68 -3.77
N THR A 66 -2.09 -1.59 -3.80
CA THR A 66 -1.26 -2.14 -2.72
C THR A 66 -1.24 -1.24 -1.49
N LEU A 67 -1.03 0.07 -1.66
CA LEU A 67 -0.86 0.97 -0.50
C LEU A 67 -2.13 1.16 0.32
N ILE A 68 -3.31 1.18 -0.30
CA ILE A 68 -4.59 1.29 0.42
C ILE A 68 -4.86 0.10 1.36
N ARG A 69 -4.21 -1.05 1.10
CA ARG A 69 -4.28 -2.27 1.92
C ARG A 69 -3.14 -2.38 2.94
N PHE A 70 -2.12 -1.52 2.84
CA PHE A 70 -0.86 -1.72 3.54
C PHE A 70 -1.03 -1.67 5.05
N ASP A 71 -1.47 -0.54 5.59
CA ASP A 71 -1.63 -0.36 7.03
C ASP A 71 -2.78 -1.22 7.61
N VAL A 72 -3.81 -1.48 6.80
CA VAL A 72 -5.03 -2.19 7.23
C VAL A 72 -4.84 -3.71 7.28
N ALA A 73 -4.04 -4.26 6.38
CA ALA A 73 -3.86 -5.71 6.25
C ALA A 73 -2.39 -6.11 6.23
N TYR A 74 -1.59 -5.61 5.28
CA TYR A 74 -0.25 -6.14 5.06
C TYR A 74 0.70 -5.91 6.24
N TYR A 75 0.57 -4.77 6.91
CA TYR A 75 1.38 -4.42 8.07
C TYR A 75 1.32 -5.52 9.13
N THR A 76 0.11 -5.88 9.57
CA THR A 76 -0.08 -6.88 10.63
C THR A 76 -0.12 -8.31 10.08
N ILE A 77 -0.97 -8.59 9.09
CA ILE A 77 -1.26 -9.96 8.62
C ILE A 77 -0.07 -10.54 7.87
N PHE A 78 0.52 -9.77 6.94
CA PHE A 78 1.69 -10.17 6.17
C PHE A 78 3.02 -9.82 6.84
N LYS A 79 2.99 -9.30 8.07
CA LYS A 79 4.18 -8.91 8.83
C LYS A 79 5.04 -7.88 8.08
N CYS A 80 4.45 -7.06 7.21
CA CYS A 80 5.13 -5.95 6.57
C CYS A 80 5.22 -4.76 7.55
N ASN A 81 5.82 -4.98 8.72
CA ASN A 81 5.64 -4.12 9.90
C ASN A 81 6.87 -3.29 10.29
N TYR A 82 7.85 -3.13 9.41
CA TYR A 82 9.02 -2.31 9.69
C TYR A 82 8.70 -0.81 9.77
N LYS A 83 7.79 -0.33 8.89
CA LYS A 83 7.27 1.05 8.84
C LYS A 83 5.81 1.02 8.39
N MET A 84 4.98 1.98 8.81
CA MET A 84 3.62 2.17 8.28
C MET A 84 3.60 3.29 7.25
N ILE A 85 2.67 3.21 6.29
CA ILE A 85 2.44 4.29 5.33
C ILE A 85 2.05 5.57 6.06
N ARG A 86 1.11 5.49 7.01
CA ARG A 86 0.59 6.67 7.72
C ARG A 86 1.60 7.44 8.58
N SER A 87 2.61 6.78 9.16
CA SER A 87 3.54 7.39 10.12
C SER A 87 4.92 7.70 9.54
N ASP A 88 5.40 6.87 8.61
CA ASP A 88 6.81 6.90 8.20
C ASP A 88 7.00 7.42 6.76
N TYR A 89 5.92 7.57 6.00
CA TYR A 89 5.94 7.94 4.59
C TYR A 89 5.01 9.13 4.29
N PRO A 90 5.38 10.37 4.68
CA PRO A 90 4.48 11.51 4.59
C PRO A 90 4.01 11.85 3.17
N ARG A 91 4.86 11.70 2.14
CA ARG A 91 4.49 11.97 0.75
C ARG A 91 3.60 10.87 0.19
N LEU A 92 3.92 9.60 0.40
CA LEU A 92 3.07 8.46 0.05
C LEU A 92 1.72 8.54 0.76
N HIS A 93 1.70 8.88 2.04
CA HIS A 93 0.45 8.99 2.81
C HIS A 93 -0.42 10.13 2.28
N THR A 94 0.19 11.28 1.96
CA THR A 94 -0.52 12.40 1.34
C THR A 94 -1.07 12.02 -0.04
N TRP A 95 -0.25 11.36 -0.87
CA TRP A 95 -0.65 10.87 -2.19
C TRP A 95 -1.80 9.85 -2.12
N LEU A 96 -1.70 8.88 -1.19
CA LEU A 96 -2.70 7.84 -0.98
C LEU A 96 -4.04 8.42 -0.52
N ARG A 97 -4.01 9.33 0.47
CA ARG A 97 -5.22 10.01 0.97
C ARG A 97 -5.85 10.86 -0.12
N SER A 98 -5.04 11.60 -0.88
CA SER A 98 -5.53 12.43 -1.98
C SER A 98 -6.30 11.58 -3.00
N LEU A 99 -5.71 10.48 -3.47
CA LEU A 99 -6.40 9.57 -4.41
C LEU A 99 -7.66 8.96 -3.81
N TYR A 100 -7.62 8.52 -2.55
CA TYR A 100 -8.78 7.91 -1.90
C TYR A 100 -9.94 8.90 -1.77
N TRP A 101 -9.70 10.12 -1.29
CA TRP A 101 -10.75 11.10 -1.01
C TRP A 101 -11.15 11.96 -2.22
N GLU A 102 -10.46 11.85 -3.35
CA GLU A 102 -10.70 12.66 -4.52
C GLU A 102 -11.97 12.26 -5.29
N GLU A 103 -12.85 13.24 -5.51
CA GLU A 103 -14.12 13.08 -6.23
C GLU A 103 -14.21 13.97 -7.49
N ASN A 104 -13.07 14.28 -8.12
CA ASN A 104 -13.00 15.14 -9.29
C ASN A 104 -13.57 14.45 -10.58
N ASN A 105 -13.57 15.17 -11.71
CA ASN A 105 -14.05 14.64 -13.00
C ASN A 105 -13.20 13.49 -13.58
N GLU A 106 -11.91 13.42 -13.22
CA GLU A 106 -10.96 12.40 -13.68
C GLU A 106 -11.19 11.07 -12.96
N THR A 107 -11.27 11.08 -11.61
CA THR A 107 -11.41 9.87 -10.79
C THR A 107 -12.86 9.47 -10.54
N LYS A 108 -13.77 10.44 -10.53
CA LYS A 108 -15.19 10.27 -10.18
C LYS A 108 -15.40 9.55 -8.84
N GLY A 109 -14.45 9.67 -7.91
CA GLY A 109 -14.47 8.99 -6.61
C GLY A 109 -14.26 7.48 -6.67
N VAL A 110 -13.76 6.93 -7.78
CA VAL A 110 -13.68 5.47 -8.00
C VAL A 110 -12.82 4.78 -6.94
N PHE A 111 -11.73 5.41 -6.49
CA PHE A 111 -10.82 4.84 -5.50
C PHE A 111 -11.53 4.54 -4.18
N LYS A 112 -12.32 5.49 -3.66
CA LYS A 112 -13.17 5.27 -2.47
C LYS A 112 -14.28 4.26 -2.73
N LYS A 113 -15.01 4.42 -3.83
CA LYS A 113 -16.18 3.57 -4.18
C LYS A 113 -15.83 2.08 -4.33
N THR A 114 -14.58 1.77 -4.64
CA THR A 114 -14.09 0.40 -4.86
C THR A 114 -13.21 -0.13 -3.73
N THR A 115 -13.12 0.61 -2.62
CA THR A 115 -12.33 0.21 -1.46
C THR A 115 -13.24 -0.34 -0.35
N HIS A 116 -13.03 -1.61 0.00
CA HIS A 116 -13.82 -2.33 1.00
C HIS A 116 -12.86 -2.96 2.04
N PHE A 117 -12.55 -2.20 3.09
CA PHE A 117 -11.50 -2.56 4.06
C PHE A 117 -11.78 -3.87 4.81
N GLU A 118 -13.03 -4.10 5.21
CA GLU A 118 -13.44 -5.34 5.89
C GLU A 118 -13.15 -6.57 5.03
N THR A 119 -13.54 -6.52 3.74
CA THR A 119 -13.27 -7.59 2.77
C THR A 119 -11.78 -7.89 2.62
N TYR A 120 -10.93 -6.86 2.70
CA TYR A 120 -9.48 -7.06 2.63
C TYR A 120 -8.98 -7.81 3.85
N LYS A 121 -9.34 -7.36 5.05
CA LYS A 121 -8.90 -8.00 6.31
C LYS A 121 -9.35 -9.46 6.38
N GLU A 122 -10.62 -9.74 6.08
CA GLU A 122 -11.16 -11.10 6.02
C GLU A 122 -10.47 -11.96 4.96
N GLY A 123 -10.23 -11.39 3.77
CA GLY A 123 -9.59 -12.11 2.67
C GLY A 123 -8.17 -12.53 3.01
N TYR A 124 -7.36 -11.63 3.56
CA TYR A 124 -5.96 -11.91 3.88
C TYR A 124 -5.78 -12.86 5.07
N THR A 125 -6.60 -12.74 6.11
CA THR A 125 -6.55 -13.69 7.23
C THR A 125 -6.96 -15.09 6.79
N ARG A 126 -7.99 -15.22 5.94
CA ARG A 126 -8.38 -16.50 5.34
C ARG A 126 -7.25 -17.08 4.49
N ALA A 127 -6.58 -16.25 3.70
CA ALA A 127 -5.46 -16.69 2.86
C ALA A 127 -4.29 -17.26 3.68
N LEU A 128 -3.98 -16.68 4.84
CA LEU A 128 -2.98 -17.21 5.78
C LEU A 128 -3.53 -18.24 6.78
N ARG A 129 -4.82 -18.59 6.70
CA ARG A 129 -5.50 -19.49 7.63
C ARG A 129 -5.34 -19.07 9.10
N THR A 130 -5.29 -17.76 9.35
CA THR A 130 -5.21 -17.22 10.71
C THR A 130 -6.62 -17.08 11.29
N PRO A 131 -6.88 -17.52 12.53
CA PRO A 131 -8.24 -17.54 13.10
C PRO A 131 -8.74 -16.17 13.55
N ILE A 132 -7.87 -15.17 13.64
CA ILE A 132 -8.18 -13.85 14.21
C ILE A 132 -8.01 -12.80 13.12
N ILE A 133 -9.03 -11.96 12.94
CA ILE A 133 -8.96 -10.74 12.13
C ILE A 133 -8.47 -9.60 13.03
N PRO A 134 -7.32 -8.98 12.74
CA PRO A 134 -6.84 -7.85 13.52
C PRO A 134 -7.86 -6.70 13.54
N TYR A 135 -8.15 -6.16 14.72
CA TYR A 135 -9.10 -5.05 14.87
C TYR A 135 -8.52 -3.73 14.31
N GLY A 136 -7.23 -3.49 14.53
CA GLY A 136 -6.55 -2.29 14.05
C GLY A 136 -6.34 -2.25 12.53
N PRO A 137 -5.99 -1.08 11.98
CA PRO A 137 -5.89 0.21 12.67
C PRO A 137 -7.27 0.78 13.04
N ALA A 138 -7.32 1.67 14.04
CA ALA A 138 -8.59 2.28 14.50
C ALA A 138 -9.29 3.11 13.40
N VAL A 139 -8.53 3.59 12.43
CA VAL A 139 -9.02 4.29 11.24
C VAL A 139 -8.35 3.65 10.03
N ASP A 140 -9.15 3.17 9.08
CA ASP A 140 -8.63 2.49 7.89
C ASP A 140 -7.81 3.45 7.00
N ILE A 141 -8.35 4.64 6.73
CA ILE A 141 -7.68 5.73 6.00
C ILE A 141 -7.99 7.06 6.67
N MET A 142 -6.94 7.84 6.98
CA MET A 142 -7.11 9.12 7.66
C MET A 142 -7.81 10.15 6.74
N PRO A 143 -8.58 11.10 7.31
CA PRO A 143 -9.11 12.23 6.55
C PRO A 143 -7.96 13.09 5.97
N LEU A 144 -8.27 13.97 5.00
CA LEU A 144 -7.30 14.92 4.44
C LEU A 144 -6.79 15.91 5.48
#